data_AF-A0A9W9JHZ5-F1
#
_entry.id   AF-A0A9W9JHZ5-F1
#
_cell.length_a   1.000
_cell.length_b   1.000
_cell.length_c   1.000
_cell.angle_alpha   90.00
_cell.angle_beta   90.00
_cell.angle_gamma   90.00
#
_symmetry.space_group_name_H-M   'P 1'
#
loop_
_entity.id
_entity.type
_entity.pdbx_description
1 polymer ?
#
loop_
_entity_poly.entity_id
_entity_poly.type
_entity_poly.pdbx_seq_one_letter_code
_entity_poly.pdbx_strand_id
1 'polypeptide(L)'
;MSKLDAFSDHLPDGLTREMNFYDSSFFKEPGKHLPTPAQVKALSKDVHTSPQPQPVRFKDSELLVKFGPYVTTTEAQCLWMIKRTFCDEIPVPEIFGWRVDEENYVFIYMELIQGRTLLDRWTELTDLDKSSLRNQLSQIMKTLRGLEQDPSDQYIGSLSRQNVQDYVFQSFPKAGPFSTVKEFNDWFSYLPQEWLPLSKKYKDPYSEPINPSGKHSGVMSRGVPKGGFQGLLPHINMDIFQKYEAFKKIDGKMRFSYVQVFVRQDGILYSGKWSNRLHPPETLDDLQEVKQISTENRGPEVNDTWSAVYMKTPSLLAYVNTNLDKQITREVEICEILRKNPHPNIAIYYGCIESHGRVSGLCFKRYTSTLLQVVNPRHLGKVAFHSSGRELVRGNMETRLEGILAAIKHLHSLRIVHNDINPANIMLDEDGTLILIDFDSCRYIGESLRITGTKRTHLWHNPAVEISLEKNDLDAFTDLQIWLTGSSDEDFNFK
;
A
#
# COMPACT_ATOMS: atom_id res chain seq x y z
N MET A 1 30.68 -10.76 2.16
CA MET A 1 29.64 -11.70 1.72
C MET A 1 28.36 -11.29 2.38
N SER A 2 27.41 -10.83 1.59
CA SER A 2 26.04 -10.62 2.04
C SER A 2 25.47 -11.94 2.57
N LYS A 3 24.43 -11.91 3.43
CA LYS A 3 23.73 -13.14 3.83
C LYS A 3 23.11 -13.88 2.63
N LEU A 4 22.92 -13.19 1.50
CA LEU A 4 22.46 -13.77 0.22
C LEU A 4 23.56 -14.55 -0.53
N ASP A 5 24.82 -14.10 -0.46
CA ASP A 5 25.93 -14.67 -1.25
C ASP A 5 26.25 -16.11 -0.84
N ALA A 6 25.91 -16.50 0.40
CA ALA A 6 26.16 -17.86 0.89
C ALA A 6 25.36 -18.94 0.11
N PHE A 7 24.33 -18.54 -0.64
CA PHE A 7 23.41 -19.48 -1.30
C PHE A 7 23.08 -19.14 -2.76
N SER A 8 23.59 -18.04 -3.32
CA SER A 8 23.34 -17.66 -4.72
C SER A 8 23.82 -18.72 -5.71
N ASP A 9 24.95 -19.37 -5.42
CA ASP A 9 25.53 -20.42 -6.28
C ASP A 9 24.79 -21.78 -6.17
N HIS A 10 23.80 -21.89 -5.29
CA HIS A 10 23.04 -23.11 -5.02
C HIS A 10 21.53 -22.92 -5.11
N LEU A 11 21.07 -21.83 -5.74
CA LEU A 11 19.65 -21.60 -5.91
C LEU A 11 19.04 -22.72 -6.79
N PRO A 12 17.99 -23.41 -6.32
CA PRO A 12 17.31 -24.43 -7.12
C PRO A 12 16.78 -23.85 -8.43
N ASP A 13 16.96 -24.51 -9.57
CA ASP A 13 16.51 -24.00 -10.88
C ASP A 13 14.98 -24.04 -11.00
N GLY A 14 14.34 -22.86 -10.94
CA GLY A 14 12.89 -22.70 -10.99
C GLY A 14 12.23 -23.05 -12.33
N LEU A 15 13.02 -23.30 -13.39
CA LEU A 15 12.53 -23.80 -14.69
C LEU A 15 12.33 -25.32 -14.69
N THR A 16 12.88 -26.03 -13.70
CA THR A 16 12.67 -27.47 -13.58
C THR A 16 11.20 -27.77 -13.26
N ARG A 17 10.61 -28.66 -14.06
CA ARG A 17 9.21 -29.08 -13.86
C ARG A 17 9.04 -29.97 -12.64
N GLU A 18 10.12 -30.63 -12.21
CA GLU A 18 10.13 -31.46 -11.02
C GLU A 18 11.39 -31.23 -10.21
N MET A 19 11.20 -30.98 -8.91
CA MET A 19 12.30 -30.79 -7.95
C MET A 19 12.00 -31.54 -6.65
N ASN A 20 13.01 -32.25 -6.14
CA ASN A 20 12.99 -32.88 -4.82
C ASN A 20 14.18 -32.39 -4.01
N PHE A 21 13.93 -31.93 -2.79
CA PHE A 21 14.95 -31.59 -1.82
C PHE A 21 15.23 -32.79 -0.93
N TYR A 22 16.05 -33.73 -1.41
CA TYR A 22 16.34 -34.98 -0.69
C TYR A 22 17.05 -34.78 0.65
N ASP A 23 17.61 -33.61 0.90
CA ASP A 23 18.18 -33.19 2.18
C ASP A 23 17.12 -32.73 3.21
N SER A 24 15.88 -32.49 2.78
CA SER A 24 14.79 -32.06 3.65
C SER A 24 14.31 -33.13 4.62
N SER A 25 13.64 -32.72 5.70
CA SER A 25 13.13 -33.65 6.73
C SER A 25 12.22 -34.75 6.16
N PHE A 26 11.43 -34.44 5.12
CA PHE A 26 10.49 -35.38 4.52
C PHE A 26 11.15 -36.64 3.94
N PHE A 27 12.34 -36.50 3.32
CA PHE A 27 13.03 -37.61 2.66
C PHE A 27 13.99 -38.39 3.57
N LYS A 28 14.12 -38.00 4.85
CA LYS A 28 14.94 -38.74 5.82
C LYS A 28 14.39 -40.14 6.10
N GLU A 29 13.08 -40.34 5.93
CA GLU A 29 12.45 -41.65 6.02
C GLU A 29 12.56 -42.40 4.69
N PRO A 30 13.19 -43.60 4.66
CA PRO A 30 13.34 -44.38 3.44
C PRO A 30 11.99 -44.74 2.81
N GLY A 31 11.87 -44.52 1.49
CA GLY A 31 10.68 -44.90 0.72
C GLY A 31 9.53 -43.88 0.74
N LYS A 32 9.70 -42.71 1.39
CA LYS A 32 8.74 -41.60 1.24
C LYS A 32 8.82 -41.01 -0.16
N HIS A 33 7.65 -40.76 -0.74
CA HIS A 33 7.48 -40.11 -2.03
C HIS A 33 6.46 -38.98 -1.92
N LEU A 34 6.71 -37.88 -2.62
CA LEU A 34 5.74 -36.79 -2.71
C LEU A 34 4.51 -37.26 -3.51
N PRO A 35 3.28 -36.90 -3.10
CA PRO A 35 2.07 -37.21 -3.86
C PRO A 35 2.13 -36.65 -5.27
N THR A 36 1.59 -37.37 -6.26
CA THR A 36 1.55 -36.87 -7.64
C THR A 36 0.55 -35.71 -7.78
N PRO A 37 0.71 -34.82 -8.78
CA PRO A 37 -0.27 -33.78 -9.09
C PRO A 37 -1.71 -34.30 -9.19
N ALA A 38 -1.90 -35.48 -9.80
CA ALA A 38 -3.20 -36.12 -9.91
C ALA A 38 -3.80 -36.52 -8.54
N GLN A 39 -2.99 -37.06 -7.63
CA GLN A 39 -3.41 -37.38 -6.27
C GLN A 39 -3.80 -36.13 -5.48
N VAL A 40 -3.06 -35.02 -5.65
CA VAL A 40 -3.37 -33.74 -5.02
C VAL A 40 -4.69 -33.17 -5.57
N LYS A 41 -4.83 -33.10 -6.90
CA LYS A 41 -6.05 -32.61 -7.56
C LYS A 41 -7.29 -33.42 -7.15
N ALA A 42 -7.17 -34.75 -7.02
CA ALA A 42 -8.27 -35.63 -6.61
C ALA A 42 -8.77 -35.37 -5.17
N LEU A 43 -7.93 -34.82 -4.30
CA LEU A 43 -8.30 -34.49 -2.91
C LEU A 43 -8.80 -33.05 -2.75
N SER A 44 -8.62 -32.19 -3.77
CA SER A 44 -9.13 -30.83 -3.75
C SER A 44 -10.62 -30.79 -4.09
N LYS A 45 -11.37 -30.00 -3.32
CA LYS A 45 -12.81 -29.80 -3.52
C LYS A 45 -13.13 -28.68 -4.51
N ASP A 46 -12.14 -27.84 -4.80
CA ASP A 46 -12.33 -26.55 -5.46
C ASP A 46 -11.34 -26.29 -6.61
N VAL A 47 -10.49 -27.28 -6.98
CA VAL A 47 -9.53 -27.17 -8.09
C VAL A 47 -10.17 -26.74 -9.42
N HIS A 48 -11.43 -27.13 -9.67
CA HIS A 48 -12.14 -26.79 -10.91
C HIS A 48 -13.07 -25.58 -10.79
N THR A 49 -13.26 -25.05 -9.57
CA THR A 49 -14.22 -23.97 -9.29
C THR A 49 -13.56 -22.70 -8.76
N SER A 50 -12.31 -22.79 -8.28
CA SER A 50 -11.51 -21.69 -7.78
C SER A 50 -10.19 -21.58 -8.54
N PRO A 51 -9.81 -20.38 -9.03
CA PRO A 51 -8.47 -20.15 -9.57
C PRO A 51 -7.36 -20.21 -8.52
N GLN A 52 -7.69 -20.20 -7.23
CA GLN A 52 -6.76 -20.36 -6.11
C GLN A 52 -7.36 -21.40 -5.15
N PRO A 53 -7.20 -22.69 -5.46
CA PRO A 53 -7.81 -23.75 -4.66
C PRO A 53 -7.19 -23.82 -3.26
N GLN A 54 -7.96 -24.33 -2.30
CA GLN A 54 -7.47 -24.52 -0.94
C GLN A 54 -6.30 -25.53 -0.91
N PRO A 55 -5.24 -25.29 -0.12
CA PRO A 55 -4.15 -26.25 0.02
C PRO A 55 -4.61 -27.60 0.55
N VAL A 56 -4.07 -28.68 -0.02
CA VAL A 56 -4.38 -30.06 0.40
C VAL A 56 -3.45 -30.45 1.53
N ARG A 57 -4.00 -31.08 2.59
CA ARG A 57 -3.26 -31.51 3.77
C ARG A 57 -3.18 -33.04 3.82
N PHE A 58 -1.97 -33.58 3.91
CA PHE A 58 -1.67 -34.99 4.14
C PHE A 58 -1.17 -35.14 5.57
N LYS A 59 -2.11 -35.33 6.51
CA LYS A 59 -1.82 -35.33 7.96
C LYS A 59 -0.84 -36.43 8.36
N ASP A 60 -0.96 -37.61 7.77
CA ASP A 60 -0.12 -38.78 8.10
C ASP A 60 1.34 -38.61 7.65
N SER A 61 1.61 -37.62 6.79
CA SER A 61 2.94 -37.34 6.25
C SER A 61 3.45 -35.94 6.60
N GLU A 62 2.78 -35.23 7.53
CA GLU A 62 3.07 -33.84 7.91
C GLU A 62 3.33 -32.91 6.70
N LEU A 63 2.53 -33.13 5.65
CA LEU A 63 2.72 -32.49 4.35
C LEU A 63 1.52 -31.61 4.02
N LEU A 64 1.82 -30.40 3.56
CA LEU A 64 0.87 -29.48 2.95
C LEU A 64 1.27 -29.23 1.50
N VAL A 65 0.30 -29.28 0.58
CA VAL A 65 0.51 -28.97 -0.83
C VAL A 65 -0.30 -27.74 -1.21
N LYS A 66 0.40 -26.63 -1.47
CA LYS A 66 -0.18 -25.43 -2.07
C LYS A 66 -0.06 -25.56 -3.58
N PHE A 67 -1.16 -25.35 -4.31
CA PHE A 67 -1.14 -25.54 -5.75
C PHE A 67 -2.15 -24.65 -6.45
N GLY A 68 -1.96 -24.44 -7.76
CA GLY A 68 -2.87 -23.65 -8.57
C GLY A 68 -2.19 -23.01 -9.79
N PRO A 69 -2.98 -22.38 -10.68
CA PRO A 69 -2.46 -21.69 -11.86
C PRO A 69 -1.71 -20.39 -11.53
N TYR A 70 -1.92 -19.83 -10.33
CA TYR A 70 -1.26 -18.61 -9.85
C TYR A 70 -0.14 -18.88 -8.83
N VAL A 71 0.13 -20.15 -8.52
CA VAL A 71 1.26 -20.53 -7.66
C VAL A 71 2.52 -20.56 -8.54
N THR A 72 3.67 -20.11 -8.02
CA THR A 72 4.91 -20.01 -8.81
C THR A 72 6.06 -20.78 -8.15
N THR A 73 6.99 -21.30 -8.96
CA THR A 73 8.23 -21.89 -8.44
C THR A 73 9.10 -20.86 -7.73
N THR A 74 8.98 -19.58 -8.08
CA THR A 74 9.60 -18.46 -7.36
C THR A 74 9.14 -18.38 -5.90
N GLU A 75 7.87 -18.65 -5.61
CA GLU A 75 7.39 -18.72 -4.22
C GLU A 75 8.13 -19.82 -3.43
N ALA A 76 8.28 -21.01 -4.01
CA ALA A 76 9.01 -22.11 -3.40
C ALA A 76 10.50 -21.77 -3.18
N GLN A 77 11.14 -21.14 -4.17
CA GLN A 77 12.53 -20.67 -4.06
C GLN A 77 12.71 -19.65 -2.93
N CYS A 78 11.78 -18.70 -2.78
CA CYS A 78 11.81 -17.71 -1.71
C CYS A 78 11.74 -18.37 -0.33
N LEU A 79 10.78 -19.28 -0.13
CA LEU A 79 10.63 -20.00 1.14
C LEU A 79 11.87 -20.85 1.45
N TRP A 80 12.39 -21.56 0.45
CA TRP A 80 13.62 -22.36 0.58
C TRP A 80 14.82 -21.50 0.99
N MET A 81 15.00 -20.34 0.35
CA MET A 81 16.09 -19.40 0.66
C MET A 81 15.94 -18.82 2.07
N ILE A 82 14.74 -18.37 2.46
CA ILE A 82 14.51 -17.82 3.80
C ILE A 82 14.79 -18.89 4.87
N LYS A 83 14.31 -20.13 4.68
CA LYS A 83 14.54 -21.21 5.64
C LYS A 83 16.02 -21.53 5.81
N ARG A 84 16.80 -21.54 4.71
CA ARG A 84 18.25 -21.79 4.78
C ARG A 84 19.05 -20.62 5.34
N THR A 85 18.64 -19.39 5.07
CA THR A 85 19.37 -18.19 5.49
C THR A 85 19.12 -17.87 6.96
N PHE A 86 17.90 -18.08 7.45
CA PHE A 86 17.48 -17.67 8.78
C PHE A 86 17.16 -18.82 9.72
N CYS A 87 17.14 -20.08 9.23
CA CYS A 87 16.85 -21.28 10.01
C CYS A 87 15.57 -21.17 10.85
N ASP A 88 15.73 -20.89 12.15
CA ASP A 88 14.63 -20.78 13.12
C ASP A 88 14.38 -19.33 13.58
N GLU A 89 15.18 -18.36 13.12
CA GLU A 89 14.94 -16.92 13.38
C GLU A 89 13.67 -16.42 12.68
N ILE A 90 13.32 -17.02 11.54
CA ILE A 90 12.09 -16.73 10.80
C ILE A 90 11.30 -18.02 10.60
N PRO A 91 10.08 -18.13 11.17
CA PRO A 91 9.26 -19.32 11.05
C PRO A 91 8.61 -19.38 9.66
N VAL A 92 9.28 -20.05 8.72
CA VAL A 92 8.73 -20.48 7.43
C VAL A 92 8.71 -22.00 7.34
N PRO A 93 7.75 -22.60 6.63
CA PRO A 93 7.73 -24.05 6.44
C PRO A 93 8.95 -24.51 5.64
N GLU A 94 9.47 -25.69 5.97
CA GLU A 94 10.46 -26.35 5.12
C GLU A 94 9.83 -26.74 3.77
N ILE A 95 10.57 -26.56 2.67
CA ILE A 95 10.13 -26.96 1.33
C ILE A 95 10.73 -28.34 0.99
N PHE A 96 9.88 -29.27 0.59
CA PHE A 96 10.28 -30.63 0.20
C PHE A 96 10.47 -30.76 -1.31
N GLY A 97 9.80 -29.92 -2.10
CA GLY A 97 9.96 -29.89 -3.55
C GLY A 97 8.82 -29.18 -4.25
N TRP A 98 8.82 -29.26 -5.58
CA TRP A 98 7.70 -28.81 -6.40
C TRP A 98 7.48 -29.69 -7.63
N ARG A 99 6.29 -29.55 -8.22
CA ARG A 99 5.92 -30.14 -9.52
C ARG A 99 5.19 -29.11 -10.37
N VAL A 100 5.35 -29.22 -11.69
CA VAL A 100 4.61 -28.45 -12.70
C VAL A 100 3.95 -29.44 -13.65
N ASP A 101 2.63 -29.49 -13.64
CA ASP A 101 1.89 -30.41 -14.51
C ASP A 101 1.71 -29.87 -15.94
N GLU A 102 1.16 -30.69 -16.83
CA GLU A 102 0.98 -30.35 -18.24
C GLU A 102 0.07 -29.13 -18.47
N GLU A 103 -0.80 -28.80 -17.52
CA GLU A 103 -1.67 -27.61 -17.52
C GLU A 103 -0.96 -26.37 -16.92
N ASN A 104 0.33 -26.49 -16.58
CA ASN A 104 1.14 -25.48 -15.89
C ASN A 104 0.66 -25.13 -14.47
N TYR A 105 -0.09 -26.02 -13.82
CA TYR A 105 -0.31 -25.88 -12.38
C TYR A 105 1.00 -26.14 -11.65
N VAL A 106 1.37 -25.23 -10.77
CA VAL A 106 2.50 -25.43 -9.85
C VAL A 106 1.98 -26.03 -8.55
N PHE A 107 2.70 -27.02 -8.03
CA PHE A 107 2.45 -27.69 -6.77
C PHE A 107 3.68 -27.52 -5.88
N ILE A 108 3.55 -26.83 -4.75
CA ILE A 108 4.61 -26.64 -3.76
C ILE A 108 4.34 -27.58 -2.60
N TYR A 109 5.27 -28.49 -2.35
CA TYR A 109 5.22 -29.46 -1.26
C TYR A 109 6.02 -28.91 -0.09
N MET A 110 5.35 -28.67 1.03
CA MET A 110 5.95 -28.01 2.18
C MET A 110 5.49 -28.63 3.50
N GLU A 111 6.25 -28.36 4.56
CA GLU A 111 5.93 -28.74 5.93
C GLU A 111 4.53 -28.27 6.33
N LEU A 112 3.74 -29.20 6.88
CA LEU A 112 2.47 -28.87 7.51
C LEU A 112 2.73 -28.32 8.91
N ILE A 113 2.74 -27.00 9.04
CA ILE A 113 2.81 -26.34 10.35
C ILE A 113 1.54 -26.65 11.14
N GLN A 114 1.71 -27.36 12.26
CA GLN A 114 0.60 -27.72 13.14
C GLN A 114 0.04 -26.49 13.84
N GLY A 115 -1.24 -26.20 13.60
CA GLY A 115 -1.91 -25.08 14.24
C GLY A 115 -3.18 -24.63 13.53
N ARG A 116 -3.80 -23.61 14.10
CA ARG A 116 -4.90 -22.85 13.49
C ARG A 116 -4.32 -21.59 12.87
N THR A 117 -4.92 -21.14 11.78
CA THR A 117 -4.48 -19.88 11.17
C THR A 117 -4.77 -18.72 12.12
N LEU A 118 -4.03 -17.62 11.97
CA LEU A 118 -4.31 -16.42 12.75
C LEU A 118 -5.75 -15.92 12.50
N LEU A 119 -6.25 -16.06 11.28
CA LEU A 119 -7.63 -15.75 10.91
C LEU A 119 -8.63 -16.54 11.77
N ASP A 120 -8.42 -17.86 11.92
CA ASP A 120 -9.32 -18.73 12.69
C ASP A 120 -9.28 -18.41 14.19
N ARG A 121 -8.12 -17.98 14.71
CA ARG A 121 -7.92 -17.73 16.14
C ARG A 121 -8.16 -16.27 16.55
N TRP A 122 -8.23 -15.34 15.60
CA TRP A 122 -8.18 -13.89 15.87
C TRP A 122 -9.17 -13.42 16.95
N THR A 123 -10.39 -13.94 16.92
CA THR A 123 -11.46 -13.58 17.86
C THR A 123 -11.26 -14.13 19.27
N GLU A 124 -10.45 -15.17 19.43
CA GLU A 124 -10.13 -15.83 20.70
C GLU A 124 -8.89 -15.20 21.38
N LEU A 125 -8.17 -14.30 20.69
CA LEU A 125 -6.94 -13.68 21.18
C LEU A 125 -7.21 -12.44 22.05
N THR A 126 -6.54 -12.38 23.19
CA THR A 126 -6.54 -11.19 24.07
C THR A 126 -5.70 -10.06 23.47
N ASP A 127 -5.82 -8.85 24.02
CA ASP A 127 -4.99 -7.72 23.58
C ASP A 127 -3.49 -7.92 23.88
N LEU A 128 -3.18 -8.69 24.93
CA LEU A 128 -1.80 -9.11 25.23
C LEU A 128 -1.29 -10.07 24.15
N ASP A 129 -2.10 -11.04 23.72
CA ASP A 129 -1.74 -11.96 22.63
C ASP A 129 -1.53 -11.20 21.32
N LYS A 130 -2.43 -10.29 20.97
CA LYS A 130 -2.32 -9.45 19.75
C LYS A 130 -1.08 -8.56 19.78
N SER A 131 -0.75 -8.00 20.95
CA SER A 131 0.47 -7.21 21.14
C SER A 131 1.72 -8.05 20.98
N SER A 132 1.73 -9.27 21.54
CA SER A 132 2.81 -10.25 21.33
C SER A 132 2.98 -10.60 19.85
N LEU A 133 1.89 -10.90 19.14
CA LEU A 133 1.93 -11.20 17.71
C LEU A 133 2.45 -10.02 16.88
N ARG A 134 2.02 -8.79 17.17
CA ARG A 134 2.55 -7.59 16.53
C ARG A 134 4.06 -7.48 16.72
N ASN A 135 4.56 -7.73 17.93
CA ASN A 135 5.99 -7.67 18.22
C ASN A 135 6.76 -8.76 17.46
N GLN A 136 6.23 -9.98 17.40
CA GLN A 136 6.84 -11.08 16.62
C GLN A 136 6.88 -10.74 15.12
N LEU A 137 5.79 -10.25 14.55
CA LEU A 137 5.73 -9.82 13.14
C LEU A 137 6.69 -8.66 12.87
N SER A 138 6.76 -7.68 13.77
CA SER A 138 7.71 -6.56 13.67
C SER A 138 9.15 -7.06 13.67
N GLN A 139 9.47 -8.06 14.49
CA GLN A 139 10.80 -8.65 14.55
C GLN A 139 11.13 -9.43 13.26
N ILE A 140 10.20 -10.25 12.76
CA ILE A 140 10.35 -10.96 11.48
C ILE A 140 10.61 -9.96 10.34
N MET A 141 9.81 -8.90 10.25
CA MET A 141 9.98 -7.87 9.22
C MET A 141 11.32 -7.13 9.34
N LYS A 142 11.78 -6.86 10.57
CA LYS A 142 13.09 -6.25 10.80
C LYS A 142 14.22 -7.17 10.34
N THR A 143 14.14 -8.47 10.64
CA THR A 143 15.13 -9.46 10.19
C THR A 143 15.15 -9.61 8.67
N LEU A 144 13.98 -9.72 8.03
CA LEU A 144 13.87 -9.77 6.56
C LEU A 144 14.43 -8.51 5.89
N ARG A 145 14.20 -7.32 6.47
CA ARG A 145 14.73 -6.05 5.95
C ARG A 145 16.25 -5.91 6.10
N GLY A 146 16.88 -6.70 6.96
CA GLY A 146 18.33 -6.79 7.05
C GLY A 146 18.96 -7.65 5.95
N LEU A 147 18.15 -8.24 5.06
CA LEU A 147 18.65 -8.98 3.91
C LEU A 147 19.07 -8.00 2.81
N GLU A 148 20.37 -7.96 2.51
CA GLU A 148 20.96 -7.09 1.49
C GLU A 148 21.50 -7.94 0.32
N GLN A 149 21.34 -7.44 -0.91
CA GLN A 149 21.99 -8.02 -2.09
C GLN A 149 23.49 -7.69 -2.07
N ASP A 150 24.29 -8.47 -2.81
CA ASP A 150 25.69 -8.12 -3.07
C ASP A 150 25.75 -6.71 -3.67
N PRO A 151 26.50 -5.76 -3.08
CA PRO A 151 26.68 -4.42 -3.64
C PRO A 151 27.24 -4.42 -5.07
N SER A 152 27.94 -5.48 -5.48
CA SER A 152 28.49 -5.64 -6.83
C SER A 152 27.52 -6.25 -7.83
N ASP A 153 26.38 -6.77 -7.38
CA ASP A 153 25.42 -7.49 -8.21
C ASP A 153 23.96 -7.19 -7.80
N GLN A 154 23.62 -5.91 -7.79
CA GLN A 154 22.28 -5.42 -7.45
C GLN A 154 21.32 -5.46 -8.65
N TYR A 155 20.10 -5.91 -8.42
CA TYR A 155 19.03 -5.92 -9.42
C TYR A 155 17.64 -5.87 -8.78
N ILE A 156 16.61 -5.61 -9.60
CA ILE A 156 15.20 -5.64 -9.22
C ILE A 156 14.52 -6.75 -10.01
N GLY A 157 14.11 -7.81 -9.32
CA GLY A 157 13.51 -9.00 -9.94
C GLY A 157 13.36 -10.14 -8.95
N SER A 158 12.99 -11.32 -9.43
CA SER A 158 12.95 -12.54 -8.61
C SER A 158 14.36 -13.06 -8.28
N LEU A 159 14.48 -14.00 -7.33
CA LEU A 159 15.76 -14.64 -6.98
C LEU A 159 16.47 -15.29 -8.18
N SER A 160 15.71 -15.75 -9.19
CA SER A 160 16.24 -16.35 -10.42
C SER A 160 16.54 -15.32 -11.52
N ARG A 161 16.64 -14.03 -11.17
CA ARG A 161 16.75 -12.91 -12.12
C ARG A 161 15.66 -12.94 -13.19
N GLN A 162 14.42 -13.22 -12.79
CA GLN A 162 13.26 -13.13 -13.68
C GLN A 162 12.40 -11.91 -13.31
N ASN A 163 11.26 -11.77 -13.97
CA ASN A 163 10.29 -10.72 -13.74
C ASN A 163 9.92 -10.55 -12.25
N VAL A 164 9.69 -9.31 -11.86
CA VAL A 164 9.06 -8.91 -10.60
C VAL A 164 7.68 -9.57 -10.50
N GLN A 165 7.43 -10.27 -9.40
CA GLN A 165 6.21 -11.07 -9.17
C GLN A 165 5.14 -10.32 -8.36
N ASP A 166 5.23 -8.99 -8.28
CA ASP A 166 4.22 -8.17 -7.60
C ASP A 166 2.87 -8.31 -8.33
N TYR A 167 1.77 -8.36 -7.57
CA TYR A 167 0.43 -8.52 -8.12
C TYR A 167 0.09 -7.41 -9.14
N VAL A 168 0.63 -6.19 -8.95
CA VAL A 168 0.46 -5.07 -9.87
C VAL A 168 1.01 -5.39 -11.28
N PHE A 169 2.01 -6.26 -11.36
CA PHE A 169 2.72 -6.59 -12.59
C PHE A 169 2.36 -7.95 -13.19
N GLN A 170 1.48 -8.73 -12.57
CA GLN A 170 1.13 -10.09 -13.01
C GLN A 170 0.57 -10.15 -14.45
N SER A 171 -0.05 -9.08 -14.94
CA SER A 171 -0.54 -9.00 -16.32
C SER A 171 0.49 -8.50 -17.33
N PHE A 172 1.71 -8.17 -16.89
CA PHE A 172 2.76 -7.58 -17.73
C PHE A 172 3.92 -8.58 -17.95
N PRO A 173 4.00 -9.22 -19.12
CA PRO A 173 4.95 -10.30 -19.39
C PRO A 173 6.44 -9.88 -19.42
N LYS A 174 6.76 -8.59 -19.23
CA LYS A 174 8.14 -8.04 -19.30
C LYS A 174 8.53 -7.18 -18.09
N ALA A 175 8.05 -7.51 -16.89
CA ALA A 175 8.36 -6.78 -15.68
C ALA A 175 9.73 -7.12 -15.08
N GLY A 176 10.82 -6.98 -15.85
CA GLY A 176 12.20 -7.20 -15.38
C GLY A 176 12.83 -8.52 -15.84
N PRO A 177 13.98 -8.91 -15.28
CA PRO A 177 14.71 -8.21 -14.21
C PRO A 177 15.25 -6.85 -14.69
N PHE A 178 15.47 -5.92 -13.77
CA PHE A 178 16.08 -4.62 -14.04
C PHE A 178 17.43 -4.53 -13.34
N SER A 179 18.46 -4.07 -14.04
CA SER A 179 19.81 -3.95 -13.49
C SER A 179 19.96 -2.74 -12.59
N THR A 180 19.04 -1.77 -12.71
CA THR A 180 19.06 -0.53 -11.91
C THR A 180 17.65 -0.07 -11.55
N VAL A 181 17.56 0.70 -10.46
CA VAL A 181 16.32 1.43 -10.09
C VAL A 181 15.85 2.33 -11.23
N LYS A 182 16.77 2.91 -11.99
CA LYS A 182 16.45 3.74 -13.16
C LYS A 182 15.72 2.94 -14.22
N GLU A 183 16.25 1.78 -14.61
CA GLU A 183 15.62 0.92 -15.63
C GLU A 183 14.21 0.47 -15.22
N PHE A 184 14.04 0.10 -13.94
CA PHE A 184 12.72 -0.21 -13.40
C PHE A 184 11.76 0.99 -13.49
N ASN A 185 12.19 2.18 -13.06
CA ASN A 185 11.36 3.38 -13.10
C ASN A 185 11.03 3.80 -14.54
N ASP A 186 12.01 3.77 -15.46
CA ASP A 186 11.79 4.07 -16.88
C ASP A 186 10.76 3.10 -17.49
N TRP A 187 10.89 1.80 -17.20
CA TRP A 187 9.93 0.79 -17.65
C TRP A 187 8.54 1.02 -17.05
N PHE A 188 8.46 1.28 -15.75
CA PHE A 188 7.21 1.50 -15.04
C PHE A 188 6.47 2.76 -15.57
N SER A 189 7.20 3.87 -15.76
CA SER A 189 6.70 5.11 -16.34
C SER A 189 6.33 4.99 -17.82
N TYR A 190 6.87 3.99 -18.52
CA TYR A 190 6.51 3.68 -19.90
C TYR A 190 5.17 2.95 -20.02
N LEU A 191 4.73 2.17 -19.02
CA LEU A 191 3.52 1.33 -19.10
C LEU A 191 2.26 2.10 -19.55
N PRO A 192 1.96 3.31 -19.03
CA PRO A 192 0.79 4.08 -19.46
C PRO A 192 0.89 4.61 -20.90
N GLN A 193 2.08 4.57 -21.51
CA GLN A 193 2.40 5.09 -22.84
C GLN A 193 2.61 3.98 -23.89
N GLU A 194 2.50 2.70 -23.52
CA GLU A 194 2.82 1.56 -24.39
C GLU A 194 2.02 1.58 -25.70
N TRP A 195 0.75 2.00 -25.63
CA TRP A 195 -0.19 2.09 -26.76
C TRP A 195 0.00 3.34 -27.64
N LEU A 196 0.89 4.27 -27.28
CA LEU A 196 1.15 5.48 -28.05
C LEU A 196 2.15 5.23 -29.20
N PRO A 197 1.98 5.87 -30.37
CA PRO A 197 3.01 5.91 -31.41
C PRO A 197 4.31 6.53 -30.89
N LEU A 198 5.48 6.10 -31.38
CA LEU A 198 6.80 6.59 -30.94
C LEU A 198 6.90 8.13 -30.93
N SER A 199 6.27 8.82 -31.89
CA SER A 199 6.25 10.28 -31.99
C SER A 199 5.43 11.00 -30.91
N LYS A 200 4.59 10.28 -30.16
CA LYS A 200 3.74 10.82 -29.08
C LYS A 200 4.14 10.33 -27.69
N LYS A 201 5.15 9.46 -27.59
CA LYS A 201 5.73 9.06 -26.30
C LYS A 201 6.51 10.24 -25.74
N TYR A 202 6.27 10.55 -24.47
CA TYR A 202 6.94 11.62 -23.77
C TYR A 202 7.94 11.04 -22.77
N LYS A 203 9.07 11.74 -22.60
CA LYS A 203 10.03 11.41 -21.55
C LYS A 203 9.38 11.78 -20.22
N ASP A 204 9.27 10.84 -19.29
CA ASP A 204 8.79 11.14 -17.95
C ASP A 204 9.77 12.15 -17.32
N PRO A 205 9.30 13.37 -16.95
CA PRO A 205 10.15 14.42 -16.39
C PRO A 205 10.78 14.04 -15.04
N TYR A 206 10.33 12.95 -14.41
CA TYR A 206 10.85 12.44 -13.14
C TYR A 206 11.74 11.19 -13.28
N SER A 207 12.05 10.72 -14.50
CA SER A 207 12.79 9.46 -14.72
C SER A 207 14.32 9.57 -14.82
N GLU A 208 14.89 10.78 -14.62
CA GLU A 208 16.34 10.93 -14.51
C GLU A 208 16.82 10.58 -13.09
N PRO A 209 17.75 9.62 -12.95
CA PRO A 209 18.36 9.33 -11.68
C PRO A 209 19.34 10.46 -11.37
N ILE A 210 19.26 11.00 -10.16
CA ILE A 210 20.25 11.93 -9.62
C ILE A 210 21.56 11.15 -9.52
N ASN A 211 22.48 11.32 -10.47
CA ASN A 211 23.72 10.54 -10.50
C ASN A 211 24.78 11.13 -9.53
N PRO A 212 25.47 10.35 -8.68
CA PRO A 212 26.27 10.87 -7.56
C PRO A 212 27.73 11.27 -7.87
N SER A 213 28.23 11.17 -9.11
CA SER A 213 29.66 11.44 -9.40
C SER A 213 29.93 12.04 -10.80
N GLY A 214 30.14 13.36 -10.80
CA GLY A 214 31.12 14.15 -11.59
C GLY A 214 31.38 13.94 -13.10
N LYS A 215 31.28 15.07 -13.82
CA LYS A 215 32.09 15.58 -14.96
C LYS A 215 31.79 15.08 -16.39
N HIS A 216 31.30 16.01 -17.21
CA HIS A 216 31.55 16.03 -18.66
C HIS A 216 32.69 17.00 -19.02
N SER A 217 33.48 16.55 -19.99
CA SER A 217 34.78 17.05 -20.47
C SER A 217 34.73 18.31 -21.34
N GLY A 218 35.77 19.15 -21.21
CA GLY A 218 36.12 20.22 -22.16
C GLY A 218 37.45 20.92 -21.86
N VAL A 219 38.52 20.44 -22.51
CA VAL A 219 39.80 21.10 -22.87
C VAL A 219 40.90 21.29 -21.78
N MET A 220 42.11 20.94 -22.22
CA MET A 220 43.40 20.85 -21.53
C MET A 220 43.89 22.15 -20.86
N SER A 221 44.54 22.05 -19.69
CA SER A 221 46.00 22.21 -19.59
C SER A 221 46.54 22.07 -18.14
N ARG A 222 47.54 21.18 -18.02
CA ARG A 222 48.75 21.15 -17.17
C ARG A 222 48.70 21.56 -15.70
N GLY A 223 49.15 20.65 -14.84
CA GLY A 223 49.89 20.98 -13.60
C GLY A 223 49.66 20.03 -12.43
N VAL A 224 50.64 19.19 -12.13
CA VAL A 224 50.83 18.36 -10.91
C VAL A 224 52.15 18.88 -10.26
N PRO A 225 52.57 18.69 -8.97
CA PRO A 225 51.96 18.03 -7.79
C PRO A 225 52.17 18.77 -6.42
N LYS A 226 51.60 18.23 -5.31
CA LYS A 226 52.30 17.70 -4.08
C LYS A 226 51.64 18.02 -2.72
N GLY A 227 51.66 16.99 -1.85
CA GLY A 227 51.59 17.05 -0.38
C GLY A 227 50.18 16.83 0.17
N GLY A 228 49.89 15.99 1.18
CA GLY A 228 50.71 15.23 2.11
C GLY A 228 49.90 15.09 3.42
N PHE A 229 49.70 13.84 3.86
CA PHE A 229 49.47 13.37 5.23
C PHE A 229 48.30 13.92 6.11
N GLN A 230 47.42 12.96 6.47
CA GLN A 230 47.14 12.51 7.85
C GLN A 230 45.93 13.10 8.60
N GLY A 231 45.05 12.20 9.06
CA GLY A 231 44.03 12.48 10.06
C GLY A 231 42.85 11.52 10.01
N LEU A 232 42.93 10.39 10.72
CA LEU A 232 41.77 9.60 11.12
C LEU A 232 40.95 10.44 12.12
N LEU A 233 39.70 10.75 11.78
CA LEU A 233 38.65 11.16 12.71
C LEU A 233 37.36 10.40 12.35
N PRO A 234 36.50 10.10 13.34
CA PRO A 234 35.32 9.28 13.13
C PRO A 234 34.39 10.01 12.16
N HIS A 235 33.94 9.36 11.09
CA HIS A 235 32.91 9.93 10.23
C HIS A 235 31.60 9.97 11.03
N ILE A 236 31.40 11.08 11.74
CA ILE A 236 30.13 11.46 12.32
C ILE A 236 29.20 11.74 11.14
N ASN A 237 28.23 10.86 10.91
CA ASN A 237 27.38 10.94 9.72
C ASN A 237 26.31 12.02 9.95
N MET A 238 26.55 13.20 9.38
CA MET A 238 25.60 14.30 9.31
C MET A 238 24.69 14.09 8.09
N ASP A 239 23.40 13.89 8.32
CA ASP A 239 22.42 13.67 7.25
C ASP A 239 21.68 14.97 6.93
N ILE A 240 21.84 15.47 5.71
CA ILE A 240 21.16 16.67 5.22
C ILE A 240 19.83 16.27 4.60
N PHE A 241 18.74 16.44 5.35
CA PHE A 241 17.42 16.00 4.89
C PHE A 241 16.57 17.12 4.27
N GLN A 242 16.96 18.40 4.45
CA GLN A 242 16.23 19.52 3.83
C GLN A 242 17.10 20.73 3.54
N LYS A 243 16.83 21.42 2.43
CA LYS A 243 17.50 22.67 2.04
C LYS A 243 16.56 23.65 1.34
N TYR A 244 16.73 24.94 1.60
CA TYR A 244 15.94 26.02 1.01
C TYR A 244 16.84 27.17 0.57
N GLU A 245 16.71 27.61 -0.67
CA GLU A 245 17.49 28.75 -1.16
C GLU A 245 16.84 30.07 -0.74
N ALA A 246 17.58 30.88 -0.01
CA ALA A 246 17.19 32.23 0.36
C ALA A 246 17.71 33.22 -0.69
N PHE A 247 16.80 34.03 -1.23
CA PHE A 247 17.11 35.09 -2.17
C PHE A 247 16.86 36.45 -1.52
N LYS A 248 17.73 37.42 -1.80
CA LYS A 248 17.57 38.80 -1.36
C LYS A 248 17.47 39.72 -2.57
N LYS A 249 16.68 40.77 -2.45
CA LYS A 249 16.53 41.78 -3.51
C LYS A 249 17.71 42.75 -3.41
N ILE A 250 18.59 42.73 -4.41
CA ILE A 250 19.76 43.61 -4.52
C ILE A 250 19.61 44.36 -5.85
N ASP A 251 19.57 45.70 -5.78
CA ASP A 251 19.34 46.59 -6.92
C ASP A 251 18.07 46.26 -7.72
N GLY A 252 16.97 46.01 -7.01
CA GLY A 252 15.68 45.71 -7.62
C GLY A 252 15.54 44.30 -8.20
N LYS A 253 16.61 43.50 -8.24
CA LYS A 253 16.62 42.12 -8.75
C LYS A 253 16.83 41.10 -7.64
N MET A 254 16.10 40.00 -7.67
CA MET A 254 16.29 38.89 -6.74
C MET A 254 17.60 38.18 -7.05
N ARG A 255 18.52 38.15 -6.08
CA ARG A 255 19.78 37.44 -6.16
C ARG A 255 19.87 36.42 -5.05
N PHE A 256 20.49 35.29 -5.37
CA PHE A 256 20.78 34.26 -4.38
C PHE A 256 21.61 34.84 -3.23
N SER A 257 21.26 34.49 -2.00
CA SER A 257 21.96 34.93 -0.80
C SER A 257 22.66 33.77 -0.10
N TYR A 258 21.93 32.72 0.26
CA TYR A 258 22.45 31.51 0.91
C TYR A 258 21.45 30.37 0.79
N VAL A 259 21.86 29.15 1.09
CA VAL A 259 20.99 27.99 1.27
C VAL A 259 20.78 27.79 2.77
N GLN A 260 19.55 27.82 3.26
CA GLN A 260 19.22 27.34 4.60
C GLN A 260 19.23 25.81 4.56
N VAL A 261 20.05 25.18 5.39
CA VAL A 261 20.26 23.73 5.43
C VAL A 261 19.78 23.18 6.77
N PHE A 262 19.11 22.04 6.74
CA PHE A 262 18.60 21.32 7.90
C PHE A 262 19.21 19.94 7.94
N VAL A 263 19.80 19.60 9.08
CA VAL A 263 20.75 18.50 9.19
C VAL A 263 20.50 17.73 10.48
N ARG A 264 20.65 16.41 10.41
CA ARG A 264 20.50 15.51 11.55
C ARG A 264 21.86 14.89 11.85
N GLN A 265 22.35 15.10 13.06
CA GLN A 265 23.61 14.54 13.52
C GLN A 265 23.39 13.92 14.90
N ASP A 266 23.71 12.62 15.03
CA ASP A 266 23.54 11.85 16.26
C ASP A 266 22.10 11.89 16.83
N GLY A 267 21.10 11.90 15.95
CA GLY A 267 19.69 11.98 16.30
C GLY A 267 19.18 13.38 16.66
N ILE A 268 20.08 14.37 16.73
CA ILE A 268 19.75 15.76 17.04
C ILE A 268 19.60 16.57 15.74
N LEU A 269 18.59 17.41 15.67
CA LEU A 269 18.31 18.25 14.52
C LEU A 269 18.96 19.63 14.65
N TYR A 270 19.52 20.13 13.56
CA TYR A 270 20.12 21.46 13.47
C TYR A 270 19.68 22.17 12.18
N SER A 271 19.68 23.49 12.20
CA SER A 271 19.55 24.35 11.01
C SER A 271 20.73 25.30 10.93
N GLY A 272 21.24 25.56 9.74
CA GLY A 272 22.29 26.56 9.52
C GLY A 272 22.25 27.13 8.10
N LYS A 273 22.92 28.25 7.88
CA LYS A 273 23.04 28.91 6.58
C LYS A 273 24.30 28.45 5.88
N TRP A 274 24.21 28.27 4.57
CA TRP A 274 25.29 27.77 3.74
C TRP A 274 25.44 28.63 2.50
N SER A 275 26.64 29.14 2.25
CA SER A 275 26.87 30.09 1.15
C SER A 275 27.04 29.41 -0.21
N ASN A 276 27.29 28.10 -0.25
CA ASN A 276 27.53 27.37 -1.50
C ASN A 276 26.24 26.72 -2.01
N ARG A 277 25.73 27.24 -3.12
CA ARG A 277 24.48 26.78 -3.73
C ARG A 277 24.57 25.37 -4.33
N LEU A 278 25.78 24.97 -4.75
CA LEU A 278 25.97 23.81 -5.62
C LEU A 278 26.45 22.58 -4.85
N HIS A 279 27.26 22.77 -3.81
CA HIS A 279 27.83 21.68 -3.02
C HIS A 279 27.24 21.68 -1.62
N PRO A 280 26.90 20.52 -1.04
CA PRO A 280 26.45 20.45 0.34
C PRO A 280 27.60 20.73 1.33
N PRO A 281 27.31 21.24 2.54
CA PRO A 281 28.28 21.25 3.64
C PRO A 281 28.63 19.81 4.05
N GLU A 282 29.86 19.56 4.48
CA GLU A 282 30.30 18.21 4.87
C GLU A 282 30.16 18.00 6.38
N THR A 283 30.24 19.08 7.16
CA THR A 283 30.17 19.08 8.62
C THR A 283 29.31 20.23 9.14
N LEU A 284 28.89 20.15 10.42
CA LEU A 284 28.14 21.23 11.07
C LEU A 284 28.94 22.53 11.15
N ASP A 285 30.27 22.46 11.25
CA ASP A 285 31.16 23.61 11.36
C ASP A 285 31.24 24.43 10.06
N ASP A 286 30.87 23.81 8.92
CA ASP A 286 30.77 24.51 7.64
C ASP A 286 29.58 25.48 7.61
N LEU A 287 28.56 25.24 8.43
CA LEU A 287 27.35 26.03 8.46
C LEU A 287 27.53 27.32 9.28
N GLN A 288 26.99 28.42 8.76
CA GLN A 288 26.91 29.69 9.46
C GLN A 288 25.60 29.77 10.24
N GLU A 289 25.60 30.44 11.40
CA GLU A 289 24.40 30.61 12.24
C GLU A 289 23.71 29.28 12.60
N VAL A 290 24.49 28.25 12.96
CA VAL A 290 23.95 26.96 13.36
C VAL A 290 23.08 27.10 14.62
N LYS A 291 21.87 26.54 14.54
CA LYS A 291 20.92 26.47 15.64
C LYS A 291 20.41 25.05 15.77
N GLN A 292 20.49 24.50 16.97
CA GLN A 292 19.82 23.25 17.30
C GLN A 292 18.30 23.45 17.25
N ILE A 293 17.60 22.50 16.63
CA ILE A 293 16.15 22.47 16.53
C ILE A 293 15.64 21.51 17.58
N SER A 294 15.09 22.03 18.67
CA SER A 294 14.29 21.20 19.57
C SER A 294 12.98 20.82 18.88
N THR A 295 12.63 19.55 18.89
CA THR A 295 11.33 19.01 18.48
C THR A 295 10.45 18.61 19.65
N GLU A 296 10.99 18.62 20.87
CA GLU A 296 10.24 18.32 22.09
C GLU A 296 9.46 19.56 22.54
N ASN A 297 8.22 19.36 22.99
CA ASN A 297 7.34 20.43 23.49
C ASN A 297 7.12 21.60 22.51
N ARG A 298 7.16 21.31 21.21
CA ARG A 298 6.93 22.29 20.13
C ARG A 298 5.53 22.13 19.58
N GLY A 299 4.71 23.13 19.88
CA GLY A 299 3.28 23.16 19.62
C GLY A 299 2.60 23.80 20.83
N PRO A 300 1.43 24.41 20.67
CA PRO A 300 0.67 24.87 21.82
C PRO A 300 0.17 23.62 22.60
N GLU A 301 0.13 23.68 23.94
CA GLU A 301 -0.41 22.59 24.76
C GLU A 301 -1.82 22.23 24.28
N VAL A 302 -2.11 20.93 24.13
CA VAL A 302 -3.40 20.46 23.63
C VAL A 302 -4.50 21.05 24.49
N ASN A 303 -5.33 21.89 23.89
CA ASN A 303 -6.56 22.36 24.49
C ASN A 303 -7.67 21.37 24.14
N ASP A 304 -8.37 20.88 25.16
CA ASP A 304 -9.47 19.91 25.01
C ASP A 304 -10.62 20.41 24.13
N THR A 305 -10.66 21.71 23.78
CA THR A 305 -11.61 22.29 22.83
C THR A 305 -11.14 22.29 21.37
N TRP A 306 -9.91 21.84 21.08
CA TRP A 306 -9.42 21.75 19.69
C TRP A 306 -9.97 20.50 19.02
N SER A 307 -10.86 20.69 18.06
CA SER A 307 -11.39 19.61 17.24
C SER A 307 -10.25 18.93 16.48
N ALA A 308 -9.95 17.67 16.79
CA ALA A 308 -8.95 16.90 16.08
C ALA A 308 -9.30 16.85 14.59
N VAL A 309 -8.50 17.53 13.76
CA VAL A 309 -8.70 17.60 12.30
C VAL A 309 -8.22 16.31 11.67
N TYR A 310 -9.06 15.69 10.84
CA TYR A 310 -8.66 14.63 9.92
C TYR A 310 -8.27 15.22 8.57
N MET A 311 -7.15 14.74 8.01
CA MET A 311 -6.61 15.21 6.74
C MET A 311 -6.72 14.08 5.69
N LYS A 312 -7.57 14.27 4.69
CA LYS A 312 -7.68 13.38 3.51
C LYS A 312 -6.69 13.87 2.45
N THR A 313 -5.70 13.06 2.12
CA THR A 313 -4.76 13.32 1.02
C THR A 313 -4.92 12.28 -0.09
N PRO A 314 -4.67 12.61 -1.37
CA PRO A 314 -4.71 11.62 -2.43
C PRO A 314 -3.76 10.45 -2.14
N SER A 315 -4.20 9.21 -2.44
CA SER A 315 -3.32 8.05 -2.33
C SER A 315 -2.23 8.11 -3.40
N LEU A 316 -1.08 7.45 -3.18
CA LEU A 316 0.00 7.37 -4.18
C LEU A 316 -0.49 6.81 -5.52
N LEU A 317 -1.44 5.86 -5.50
CA LEU A 317 -2.09 5.31 -6.70
C LEU A 317 -3.00 6.34 -7.41
N ALA A 318 -3.50 7.36 -6.72
CA ALA A 318 -4.29 8.40 -7.35
C ALA A 318 -3.44 9.29 -8.28
N TYR A 319 -2.15 9.47 -7.96
CA TYR A 319 -1.22 10.29 -8.74
C TYR A 319 -0.88 9.72 -10.13
N VAL A 320 -1.11 8.42 -10.36
CA VAL A 320 -0.95 7.82 -11.70
C VAL A 320 -2.19 8.02 -12.58
N ASN A 321 -3.29 8.57 -12.05
CA ASN A 321 -4.50 8.85 -12.82
C ASN A 321 -4.42 10.25 -13.47
N THR A 322 -4.48 10.29 -14.80
CA THR A 322 -4.42 11.53 -15.60
C THR A 322 -5.61 12.47 -15.37
N ASN A 323 -6.67 12.02 -14.70
CA ASN A 323 -7.84 12.82 -14.35
C ASN A 323 -7.89 13.23 -12.87
N LEU A 324 -6.81 13.01 -12.09
CA LEU A 324 -6.79 13.32 -10.66
C LEU A 324 -7.21 14.76 -10.35
N ASP A 325 -6.70 15.74 -11.09
CA ASP A 325 -7.02 17.16 -10.89
C ASP A 325 -8.53 17.42 -11.02
N LYS A 326 -9.22 16.76 -11.96
CA LYS A 326 -10.68 16.88 -12.13
C LYS A 326 -11.45 16.19 -11.01
N GLN A 327 -10.93 15.08 -10.47
CA GLN A 327 -11.54 14.37 -9.35
C GLN A 327 -11.45 15.21 -8.07
N ILE A 328 -10.26 15.72 -7.75
CA ILE A 328 -10.03 16.59 -6.58
C ILE A 328 -10.87 17.87 -6.69
N THR A 329 -10.89 18.51 -7.87
CA THR A 329 -11.68 19.74 -8.08
C THR A 329 -13.16 19.49 -7.78
N ARG A 330 -13.71 18.39 -8.27
CA ARG A 330 -15.12 18.04 -8.02
C ARG A 330 -15.39 17.77 -6.53
N GLU A 331 -14.53 17.00 -5.87
CA GLU A 331 -14.71 16.73 -4.44
C GLU A 331 -14.68 18.03 -3.62
N VAL A 332 -13.75 18.94 -3.93
CA VAL A 332 -13.66 20.27 -3.31
C VAL A 332 -14.93 21.08 -3.54
N GLU A 333 -15.44 21.14 -4.77
CA GLU A 333 -16.66 21.88 -5.12
C GLU A 333 -17.88 21.37 -4.33
N ILE A 334 -18.06 20.04 -4.26
CA ILE A 334 -19.12 19.43 -3.46
C ILE A 334 -18.93 19.75 -1.97
N CYS A 335 -17.71 19.61 -1.44
CA CYS A 335 -17.42 19.93 -0.05
C CYS A 335 -17.71 21.40 0.31
N GLU A 336 -17.42 22.35 -0.58
CA GLU A 336 -17.75 23.77 -0.38
C GLU A 336 -19.27 24.04 -0.40
N ILE A 337 -20.03 23.31 -1.22
CA ILE A 337 -21.50 23.38 -1.22
C ILE A 337 -22.04 22.86 0.12
N LEU A 338 -21.55 21.71 0.58
CA LEU A 338 -21.99 21.10 1.84
C LEU A 338 -21.59 21.93 3.06
N ARG A 339 -20.44 22.61 3.01
CA ARG A 339 -20.02 23.55 4.06
C ARG A 339 -20.99 24.71 4.24
N LYS A 340 -21.60 25.18 3.15
CA LYS A 340 -22.62 26.24 3.17
C LYS A 340 -24.02 25.73 3.52
N ASN A 341 -24.25 24.43 3.41
CA ASN A 341 -25.53 23.77 3.65
C ASN A 341 -25.32 22.57 4.60
N PRO A 342 -24.97 22.79 5.87
CA PRO A 342 -24.59 21.72 6.78
C PRO A 342 -25.79 20.83 7.17
N HIS A 343 -25.50 19.56 7.45
CA HIS A 343 -26.48 18.58 7.96
C HIS A 343 -25.84 17.76 9.09
N PRO A 344 -26.56 17.44 10.19
CA PRO A 344 -25.99 16.75 11.35
C PRO A 344 -25.38 15.38 11.04
N ASN A 345 -25.88 14.68 10.02
CA ASN A 345 -25.39 13.36 9.59
C ASN A 345 -24.47 13.40 8.35
N ILE A 346 -23.88 14.55 8.02
CA ILE A 346 -22.88 14.70 6.93
C ILE A 346 -21.57 15.19 7.54
N ALA A 347 -20.44 14.68 7.03
CA ALA A 347 -19.12 15.07 7.50
C ALA A 347 -18.89 16.58 7.49
N ILE A 348 -18.34 17.11 8.60
CA ILE A 348 -17.98 18.53 8.70
C ILE A 348 -16.66 18.75 7.94
N TYR A 349 -16.73 19.51 6.85
CA TYR A 349 -15.58 19.95 6.07
C TYR A 349 -15.11 21.35 6.53
N TYR A 350 -13.81 21.46 6.84
CA TYR A 350 -13.19 22.70 7.30
C TYR A 350 -12.53 23.51 6.19
N GLY A 351 -12.18 22.89 5.06
CA GLY A 351 -11.47 23.54 3.96
C GLY A 351 -10.37 22.66 3.36
N CYS A 352 -9.66 23.20 2.38
CA CYS A 352 -8.56 22.52 1.71
C CYS A 352 -7.19 23.05 2.17
N ILE A 353 -6.16 22.22 1.99
CA ILE A 353 -4.77 22.59 2.18
C ILE A 353 -4.19 22.96 0.83
N GLU A 354 -3.54 24.11 0.77
CA GLU A 354 -2.85 24.59 -0.41
C GLU A 354 -1.34 24.29 -0.30
N SER A 355 -0.76 23.80 -1.38
CA SER A 355 0.68 23.63 -1.56
C SER A 355 1.04 23.95 -3.01
N HIS A 356 1.91 24.94 -3.19
CA HIS A 356 2.41 25.38 -4.50
C HIS A 356 1.29 25.79 -5.49
N GLY A 357 0.27 26.47 -5.01
CA GLY A 357 -0.89 26.91 -5.77
C GLY A 357 -1.88 25.79 -6.12
N ARG A 358 -1.77 24.62 -5.49
CA ARG A 358 -2.66 23.46 -5.73
C ARG A 358 -3.23 22.93 -4.43
N VAL A 359 -4.42 22.32 -4.51
CA VAL A 359 -5.00 21.59 -3.38
C VAL A 359 -4.20 20.31 -3.14
N SER A 360 -3.60 20.17 -1.97
CA SER A 360 -2.82 19.00 -1.55
C SER A 360 -3.53 18.11 -0.52
N GLY A 361 -4.65 18.56 0.03
CA GLY A 361 -5.48 17.77 0.94
C GLY A 361 -6.77 18.47 1.35
N LEU A 362 -7.68 17.71 1.97
CA LEU A 362 -8.97 18.18 2.50
C LEU A 362 -9.02 17.97 4.01
N CYS A 363 -9.54 18.95 4.73
CA CYS A 363 -9.65 18.93 6.19
C CYS A 363 -11.09 18.65 6.62
N PHE A 364 -11.29 17.63 7.45
CA PHE A 364 -12.59 17.25 8.00
C PHE A 364 -12.53 17.13 9.53
N LYS A 365 -13.69 17.13 10.20
CA LYS A 365 -13.80 16.63 11.58
C LYS A 365 -13.35 15.16 11.61
N ARG A 366 -12.57 14.78 12.62
CA ARG A 366 -12.23 13.37 12.86
C ARG A 366 -13.42 12.61 13.46
N TYR A 367 -13.68 11.43 12.92
CA TYR A 367 -14.68 10.48 13.39
C TYR A 367 -13.98 9.19 13.88
N THR A 368 -14.67 8.33 14.62
CA THR A 368 -14.03 7.24 15.39
C THR A 368 -13.74 6.00 14.53
N SER A 369 -14.74 5.48 13.83
CA SER A 369 -14.66 4.22 13.08
C SER A 369 -15.74 4.17 12.00
N THR A 370 -15.55 3.34 10.97
CA THR A 370 -16.60 3.12 9.95
C THR A 370 -17.65 2.15 10.46
N LEU A 371 -18.88 2.28 9.96
CA LEU A 371 -19.97 1.36 10.27
C LEU A 371 -19.59 -0.06 9.89
N LEU A 372 -18.92 -0.25 8.74
CA LEU A 372 -18.38 -1.55 8.31
C LEU A 372 -17.48 -2.18 9.37
N GLN A 373 -16.54 -1.42 9.93
CA GLN A 373 -15.60 -1.91 10.94
C GLN A 373 -16.33 -2.32 12.23
N VAL A 374 -17.32 -1.53 12.65
CA VAL A 374 -18.06 -1.78 13.89
C VAL A 374 -18.95 -3.01 13.78
N VAL A 375 -19.72 -3.14 12.70
CA VAL A 375 -20.72 -4.21 12.59
C VAL A 375 -20.14 -5.49 12.00
N ASN A 376 -19.14 -5.38 11.11
CA ASN A 376 -18.50 -6.51 10.42
C ASN A 376 -16.98 -6.57 10.69
N PRO A 377 -16.56 -6.75 11.96
CA PRO A 377 -15.14 -6.82 12.33
C PRO A 377 -14.42 -8.05 11.75
N ARG A 378 -15.17 -9.03 11.23
CA ARG A 378 -14.65 -10.23 10.56
C ARG A 378 -14.46 -10.03 9.05
N HIS A 379 -14.78 -8.86 8.52
CA HIS A 379 -14.68 -8.52 7.09
C HIS A 379 -15.36 -9.56 6.17
N LEU A 380 -16.50 -10.10 6.62
CA LEU A 380 -17.27 -11.05 5.83
C LEU A 380 -17.83 -10.36 4.58
N GLY A 381 -17.91 -11.09 3.47
CA GLY A 381 -18.64 -10.61 2.29
C GLY A 381 -20.12 -10.35 2.61
N LYS A 382 -20.81 -9.57 1.77
CA LYS A 382 -22.18 -9.08 2.02
C LYS A 382 -23.16 -10.18 2.47
N VAL A 383 -23.18 -11.30 1.74
CA VAL A 383 -24.02 -12.50 2.03
C VAL A 383 -23.56 -13.23 3.29
N ALA A 384 -22.24 -13.45 3.44
CA ALA A 384 -21.68 -14.14 4.59
C ALA A 384 -21.88 -13.36 5.90
N PHE A 385 -21.84 -12.03 5.84
CA PHE A 385 -22.17 -11.16 6.96
C PHE A 385 -23.64 -11.29 7.35
N HIS A 386 -24.53 -11.17 6.38
CA HIS A 386 -25.97 -11.26 6.61
C HIS A 386 -26.35 -12.63 7.22
N SER A 387 -25.71 -13.72 6.78
CA SER A 387 -25.90 -15.07 7.33
C SER A 387 -25.20 -15.35 8.67
N SER A 388 -24.38 -14.42 9.18
CA SER A 388 -23.74 -14.57 10.50
C SER A 388 -24.75 -14.34 11.62
N GLY A 389 -24.50 -14.82 12.85
CA GLY A 389 -25.44 -14.67 13.98
C GLY A 389 -25.78 -13.23 14.41
N ARG A 390 -25.29 -12.19 13.70
CA ARG A 390 -25.67 -10.76 13.78
C ARG A 390 -25.87 -10.18 15.19
N GLU A 391 -25.07 -10.62 16.15
CA GLU A 391 -25.15 -10.20 17.57
C GLU A 391 -24.95 -8.68 17.80
N LEU A 392 -24.43 -7.95 16.80
CA LEU A 392 -24.02 -6.55 16.90
C LEU A 392 -25.05 -5.52 16.38
N VAL A 393 -26.18 -5.96 15.83
CA VAL A 393 -27.25 -5.05 15.37
C VAL A 393 -28.14 -4.70 16.56
N ARG A 394 -27.70 -3.71 17.34
CA ARG A 394 -28.44 -3.22 18.52
C ARG A 394 -29.78 -2.61 18.09
N GLY A 395 -30.80 -2.70 18.96
CA GLY A 395 -32.16 -2.18 18.72
C GLY A 395 -32.31 -0.66 18.53
N ASN A 396 -31.22 0.10 18.38
CA ASN A 396 -31.21 1.53 18.06
C ASN A 396 -30.66 1.84 16.66
N MET A 397 -30.27 0.82 15.87
CA MET A 397 -29.69 1.01 14.54
C MET A 397 -30.68 1.60 13.54
N GLU A 398 -31.95 1.21 13.60
CA GLU A 398 -33.00 1.72 12.70
C GLU A 398 -33.16 3.23 12.82
N THR A 399 -33.30 3.75 14.04
CA THR A 399 -33.36 5.20 14.31
C THR A 399 -32.09 5.93 13.86
N ARG A 400 -30.92 5.29 13.95
CA ARG A 400 -29.66 5.87 13.47
C ARG A 400 -29.60 5.93 11.94
N LEU A 401 -30.15 4.94 11.24
CA LEU A 401 -30.22 4.90 9.78
C LEU A 401 -31.17 5.97 9.22
N GLU A 402 -32.20 6.38 9.97
CA GLU A 402 -33.05 7.52 9.59
C GLU A 402 -32.23 8.80 9.40
N GLY A 403 -31.20 9.02 10.24
CA GLY A 403 -30.27 10.14 10.09
C GLY A 403 -29.47 10.09 8.78
N ILE A 404 -29.07 8.90 8.34
CA ILE A 404 -28.40 8.70 7.04
C ILE A 404 -29.37 8.92 5.88
N LEU A 405 -30.61 8.45 5.98
CA LEU A 405 -31.63 8.75 4.96
C LEU A 405 -31.91 10.25 4.85
N ALA A 406 -31.96 10.96 5.99
CA ALA A 406 -32.10 12.41 6.02
C ALA A 406 -30.90 13.12 5.34
N ALA A 407 -29.67 12.66 5.59
CA ALA A 407 -28.48 13.16 4.89
C ALA A 407 -28.54 12.92 3.37
N ILE A 408 -28.98 11.74 2.92
CA ILE A 408 -29.15 11.43 1.49
C ILE A 408 -30.18 12.38 0.86
N LYS A 409 -31.34 12.55 1.49
CA LYS A 409 -32.39 13.48 1.02
C LYS A 409 -31.91 14.93 1.00
N HIS A 410 -31.07 15.32 1.95
CA HIS A 410 -30.44 16.63 1.98
C HIS A 410 -29.52 16.83 0.77
N LEU A 411 -28.66 15.86 0.42
CA LEU A 411 -27.86 15.90 -0.80
C LEU A 411 -28.74 16.04 -2.05
N HIS A 412 -29.82 15.24 -2.13
CA HIS A 412 -30.76 15.26 -3.27
C HIS A 412 -31.43 16.62 -3.43
N SER A 413 -31.79 17.29 -2.32
CA SER A 413 -32.34 18.65 -2.34
C SER A 413 -31.37 19.69 -2.93
N LEU A 414 -30.07 19.45 -2.82
CA LEU A 414 -29.00 20.25 -3.42
C LEU A 414 -28.65 19.81 -4.85
N ARG A 415 -29.46 18.93 -5.46
CA ARG A 415 -29.23 18.30 -6.77
C ARG A 415 -28.00 17.40 -6.84
N ILE A 416 -27.50 16.92 -5.71
CA ILE A 416 -26.31 16.06 -5.61
C ILE A 416 -26.75 14.65 -5.28
N VAL A 417 -26.21 13.66 -5.98
CA VAL A 417 -26.35 12.22 -5.69
C VAL A 417 -25.00 11.69 -5.27
N HIS A 418 -24.93 10.89 -4.21
CA HIS A 418 -23.68 10.36 -3.67
C HIS A 418 -23.05 9.28 -4.57
N ASN A 419 -23.89 8.40 -5.14
CA ASN A 419 -23.56 7.25 -5.99
C ASN A 419 -22.68 6.15 -5.37
N ASP A 420 -22.36 6.24 -4.08
CA ASP A 420 -21.49 5.26 -3.40
C ASP A 420 -21.85 5.11 -1.92
N ILE A 421 -23.15 5.01 -1.64
CA ILE A 421 -23.67 4.73 -0.30
C ILE A 421 -23.32 3.27 0.05
N ASN A 422 -22.49 3.09 1.08
CA ASN A 422 -22.11 1.78 1.59
C ASN A 422 -21.62 1.90 3.05
N PRO A 423 -21.46 0.79 3.79
CA PRO A 423 -21.07 0.83 5.20
C PRO A 423 -19.65 1.37 5.47
N ALA A 424 -18.75 1.37 4.49
CA ALA A 424 -17.41 1.95 4.65
C ALA A 424 -17.44 3.49 4.56
N ASN A 425 -18.41 4.05 3.85
CA ASN A 425 -18.62 5.49 3.68
C ASN A 425 -19.56 6.09 4.74
N ILE A 426 -19.80 5.37 5.85
CA ILE A 426 -20.54 5.87 7.01
C ILE A 426 -19.64 5.68 8.22
N MET A 427 -19.38 6.75 8.97
CA MET A 427 -18.60 6.72 10.21
C MET A 427 -19.44 7.01 11.45
N LEU A 428 -18.93 6.62 12.62
CA LEU A 428 -19.49 6.99 13.92
C LEU A 428 -18.72 8.17 14.51
N ASP A 429 -19.43 9.13 15.10
CA ASP A 429 -18.81 10.11 15.99
C ASP A 429 -18.66 9.57 17.44
N GLU A 430 -18.25 10.43 18.37
CA GLU A 430 -18.01 10.08 19.77
C GLU A 430 -19.29 9.66 20.51
N ASP A 431 -20.45 10.19 20.10
CA ASP A 431 -21.77 9.85 20.65
C ASP A 431 -22.39 8.61 19.95
N GLY A 432 -21.71 8.08 18.93
CA GLY A 432 -22.18 6.98 18.11
C GLY A 432 -23.25 7.37 17.09
N THR A 433 -23.37 8.66 16.77
CA THR A 433 -24.17 9.16 15.64
C THR A 433 -23.52 8.73 14.32
N LEU A 434 -24.34 8.29 13.36
CA LEU A 434 -23.87 7.93 12.02
C LEU A 434 -23.68 9.17 11.15
N ILE A 435 -22.55 9.24 10.48
CA ILE A 435 -22.11 10.37 9.65
C ILE A 435 -21.72 9.86 8.27
N LEU A 436 -22.35 10.40 7.23
CA LEU A 436 -22.01 10.15 5.83
C LEU A 436 -20.69 10.86 5.49
N ILE A 437 -19.76 10.10 4.93
CA ILE A 437 -18.42 10.56 4.53
C ILE A 437 -18.16 10.23 3.05
N ASP A 438 -17.05 10.76 2.52
CA ASP A 438 -16.46 10.45 1.22
C ASP A 438 -17.29 10.85 -0.02
N PHE A 439 -17.02 12.05 -0.55
CA PHE A 439 -17.82 12.69 -1.61
C PHE A 439 -17.19 12.58 -3.02
N ASP A 440 -16.19 11.73 -3.21
CA ASP A 440 -15.48 11.54 -4.49
C ASP A 440 -16.41 11.09 -5.64
N SER A 441 -17.42 10.31 -5.28
CA SER A 441 -18.37 9.70 -6.20
C SER A 441 -19.59 10.58 -6.46
N CYS A 442 -19.71 11.71 -5.76
CA CYS A 442 -20.84 12.62 -5.90
C CYS A 442 -20.94 13.19 -7.31
N ARG A 443 -22.16 13.24 -7.84
CA ARG A 443 -22.48 13.84 -9.14
C ARG A 443 -23.78 14.62 -9.05
N TYR A 444 -23.97 15.58 -9.93
CA TYR A 444 -25.26 16.22 -10.08
C TYR A 444 -26.27 15.25 -10.71
N ILE A 445 -27.54 15.39 -10.33
CA ILE A 445 -28.64 14.60 -10.90
C ILE A 445 -28.62 14.76 -12.44
N GLY A 446 -28.59 13.64 -13.15
CA GLY A 446 -28.56 13.57 -14.62
C GLY A 446 -27.17 13.46 -15.24
N GLU A 447 -26.08 13.58 -14.48
CA GLU A 447 -24.73 13.43 -15.04
C GLU A 447 -24.39 11.98 -15.42
N SER A 448 -23.55 11.82 -16.44
CA SER A 448 -23.04 10.51 -16.85
C SER A 448 -21.98 10.01 -15.87
N LEU A 449 -22.19 8.82 -15.31
CA LEU A 449 -21.26 8.14 -14.42
C LEU A 449 -20.05 7.59 -15.17
N ARG A 450 -20.25 7.12 -16.41
CA ARG A 450 -19.21 6.55 -17.27
C ARG A 450 -18.23 7.61 -17.75
N ILE A 451 -18.73 8.72 -18.31
CA ILE A 451 -17.88 9.80 -18.85
C ILE A 451 -17.07 10.46 -17.75
N THR A 452 -17.64 10.60 -16.55
CA THR A 452 -16.99 11.23 -15.42
C THR A 452 -16.08 10.29 -14.63
N GLY A 453 -15.94 9.01 -15.06
CA GLY A 453 -15.10 8.02 -14.39
C GLY A 453 -15.48 7.79 -12.93
N THR A 454 -16.78 7.75 -12.63
CA THR A 454 -17.29 7.64 -11.26
C THR A 454 -16.95 6.27 -10.68
N LYS A 455 -16.19 6.27 -9.58
CA LYS A 455 -15.90 5.06 -8.80
C LYS A 455 -17.12 4.71 -7.96
N ARG A 456 -17.43 3.42 -7.84
CA ARG A 456 -18.55 2.92 -7.03
C ARG A 456 -18.18 1.55 -6.48
N THR A 457 -18.68 1.23 -5.30
CA THR A 457 -18.34 -0.02 -4.61
C THR A 457 -19.17 -1.18 -5.14
N HIS A 458 -18.50 -2.22 -5.66
CA HIS A 458 -19.17 -3.42 -6.16
C HIS A 458 -20.12 -4.03 -5.11
N LEU A 459 -21.25 -4.59 -5.54
CA LEU A 459 -22.36 -5.06 -4.70
C LEU A 459 -23.14 -3.99 -3.91
N TRP A 460 -22.84 -2.71 -4.12
CA TRP A 460 -23.58 -1.57 -3.53
C TRP A 460 -24.18 -0.63 -4.56
N HIS A 461 -24.14 -1.01 -5.85
CA HIS A 461 -24.82 -0.29 -6.92
C HIS A 461 -25.16 -1.24 -8.08
N ASN A 462 -26.06 -0.79 -8.97
CA ASN A 462 -26.28 -1.46 -10.24
C ASN A 462 -25.21 -1.00 -11.28
N PRO A 463 -24.39 -1.91 -11.83
CA PRO A 463 -23.36 -1.55 -12.81
C PRO A 463 -23.92 -1.12 -14.16
N ALA A 464 -25.14 -1.53 -14.51
CA ALA A 464 -25.81 -1.14 -15.75
C ALA A 464 -26.30 0.32 -15.74
N VAL A 465 -26.41 0.94 -14.56
CA VAL A 465 -26.78 2.34 -14.44
C VAL A 465 -25.59 3.23 -14.79
N GLU A 466 -25.74 4.00 -15.88
CA GLU A 466 -24.72 4.93 -16.39
C GLU A 466 -25.01 6.40 -16.08
N ILE A 467 -26.13 6.70 -15.41
CA ILE A 467 -26.59 8.06 -15.10
C ILE A 467 -26.76 8.22 -13.60
N SER A 468 -26.39 9.39 -13.07
CA SER A 468 -26.58 9.72 -11.68
C SER A 468 -28.03 10.10 -11.39
N LEU A 469 -28.71 9.30 -10.57
CA LEU A 469 -30.12 9.47 -10.22
C LEU A 469 -30.27 9.28 -8.72
N GLU A 470 -31.23 9.99 -8.10
CA GLU A 470 -31.55 9.84 -6.67
C GLU A 470 -31.80 8.39 -6.27
N LYS A 471 -32.44 7.62 -7.17
CA LYS A 471 -32.70 6.19 -7.01
C LYS A 471 -31.43 5.37 -6.72
N ASN A 472 -30.27 5.78 -7.25
CA ASN A 472 -29.00 5.09 -7.02
C ASN A 472 -28.66 5.03 -5.53
N ASP A 473 -28.84 6.14 -4.81
CA ASP A 473 -28.58 6.22 -3.37
C ASP A 473 -29.68 5.53 -2.56
N LEU A 474 -30.94 5.65 -3.00
CA LEU A 474 -32.08 5.05 -2.29
C LEU A 474 -32.06 3.52 -2.36
N ASP A 475 -31.68 2.95 -3.50
CA ASP A 475 -31.51 1.50 -3.65
C ASP A 475 -30.33 0.99 -2.79
N ALA A 476 -29.21 1.72 -2.79
CA ALA A 476 -28.05 1.39 -1.96
C ALA A 476 -28.33 1.52 -0.46
N PHE A 477 -29.12 2.51 -0.06
CA PHE A 477 -29.60 2.65 1.30
C PHE A 477 -30.55 1.51 1.69
N THR A 478 -31.42 1.07 0.79
CA THR A 478 -32.29 -0.09 1.01
C THR A 478 -31.45 -1.35 1.26
N ASP A 479 -30.44 -1.58 0.43
CA ASP A 479 -29.49 -2.67 0.62
C ASP A 479 -28.70 -2.56 1.93
N LEU A 480 -28.37 -1.35 2.36
CA LEU A 480 -27.72 -1.10 3.66
C LEU A 480 -28.64 -1.49 4.82
N GLN A 481 -29.92 -1.13 4.74
CA GLN A 481 -30.92 -1.53 5.72
C GLN A 481 -31.06 -3.05 5.77
N ILE A 482 -31.25 -3.71 4.63
CA ILE A 482 -31.35 -5.18 4.56
C ILE A 482 -30.08 -5.84 5.09
N TRP A 483 -28.91 -5.31 4.75
CA TRP A 483 -27.63 -5.84 5.20
C TRP A 483 -27.47 -5.78 6.72
N LEU A 484 -28.04 -4.75 7.36
CA LEU A 484 -27.99 -4.57 8.81
C LEU A 484 -29.14 -5.28 9.55
N THR A 485 -30.37 -5.17 9.07
CA THR A 485 -31.58 -5.55 9.82
C THR A 485 -32.45 -6.61 9.12
N GLY A 486 -32.11 -6.99 7.89
CA GLY A 486 -32.88 -7.92 7.06
C GLY A 486 -32.89 -9.37 7.58
N SER A 487 -33.90 -10.12 7.13
CA SER A 487 -34.06 -11.55 7.49
C SER A 487 -33.72 -12.52 6.35
N SER A 488 -33.57 -12.04 5.10
CA SER A 488 -33.27 -12.86 3.92
C SER A 488 -32.34 -12.15 2.93
N ASP A 489 -31.44 -12.91 2.29
CA ASP A 489 -30.56 -12.42 1.21
C ASP A 489 -31.31 -12.20 -0.11
N GLU A 490 -32.53 -12.72 -0.24
CA GLU A 490 -33.32 -12.59 -1.46
C GLU A 490 -33.72 -11.13 -1.74
N ASP A 491 -33.77 -10.31 -0.70
CA ASP A 491 -34.27 -8.94 -0.71
C ASP A 491 -33.23 -7.90 -1.22
N PHE A 492 -31.95 -8.28 -1.34
CA PHE A 492 -30.92 -7.36 -1.85
C PHE A 492 -31.20 -6.94 -3.31
N ASN A 493 -31.17 -5.63 -3.56
CA ASN A 493 -31.22 -5.06 -4.90
C ASN A 493 -29.93 -5.33 -5.68
N PHE A 494 -28.79 -5.45 -5.00
CA PHE A 494 -27.49 -5.69 -5.61
C PHE A 494 -26.88 -7.00 -5.09
N LYS A 495 -26.72 -7.95 -6.01
CA LYS A 495 -26.21 -9.31 -5.77
C LYS A 495 -24.91 -9.56 -6.52
#